data_AF-T2GJH1-F1
#
_entry.id   AF-T2GJH1-F1
#
_cell.length_a   1.000
_cell.length_b   1.000
_cell.length_c   1.000
_cell.angle_alpha   90.00
_cell.angle_beta   90.00
_cell.angle_gamma   90.00
#
_symmetry.space_group_name_H-M   'P 1'
#
loop_
_entity.id
_entity.type
_entity.pdbx_description
1 polymer ?
#
loop_
_entity_poly.entity_id
_entity_poly.type
_entity_poly.pdbx_seq_one_letter_code
_entity_poly.pdbx_strand_id
1 'polypeptide(L)'
;MVTSEEMKRRLAARRGRGEAPSTSTASAEKFCPNCGKEYGADSNFCDECGTKLEERKGAPVVEEHGDIIYVTSNYVPGHRAVETLGFVYGLTVRSRGLGGQIGAGLRSIVGGEIKEYVTMMEHSRQEALERMLDHARELGANAVISVRFDSDSISDIMQEILAYGTAVIVEPEE
;
A
#
# COMPACT_ATOMS: atom_id res chain seq x y z
N MET A 1 10.37 25.76 8.91
CA MET A 1 11.12 24.82 8.08
C MET A 1 12.11 24.12 9.00
N VAL A 2 11.94 22.83 9.25
CA VAL A 2 12.91 22.06 10.05
C VAL A 2 14.14 21.83 9.19
N THR A 3 15.31 22.10 9.73
CA THR A 3 16.56 22.00 8.97
C THR A 3 16.89 20.54 8.67
N SER A 4 17.55 20.27 7.55
CA SER A 4 17.96 18.90 7.17
C SER A 4 18.87 18.24 8.22
N GLU A 5 19.54 19.03 9.07
CA GLU A 5 20.32 18.53 10.21
C GLU A 5 19.45 18.10 11.40
N GLU A 6 18.38 18.83 11.71
CA GLU A 6 17.43 18.41 12.75
C GLU A 6 16.67 17.15 12.37
N MET A 7 16.37 16.97 11.08
CA MET A 7 15.76 15.74 10.57
C MET A 7 16.69 14.54 10.73
N LYS A 8 17.97 14.69 10.36
CA LYS A 8 19.00 13.64 10.55
C LYS A 8 19.21 13.27 12.02
N ARG A 9 19.19 14.25 12.94
CA ARG A 9 19.31 13.99 14.39
C ARG A 9 18.11 13.22 14.96
N ARG A 10 16.89 13.51 14.49
CA ARG A 10 15.68 12.78 14.89
C ARG A 10 15.67 11.34 14.37
N LEU A 11 16.12 11.13 13.14
CA LEU A 11 16.26 9.80 12.53
C LEU A 11 17.31 8.94 13.25
N ALA A 12 18.44 9.52 13.66
CA ALA A 12 19.48 8.80 14.41
C ALA A 12 19.02 8.39 15.83
N ALA A 13 18.19 9.20 16.49
CA ALA A 13 17.67 8.89 17.83
C ALA A 13 16.60 7.78 17.83
N ARG A 14 15.89 7.57 16.72
CA ARG A 14 14.86 6.52 16.58
C ARG A 14 15.41 5.13 16.23
N ARG A 15 16.59 5.04 15.59
CA ARG A 15 17.25 3.77 15.25
C ARG A 15 17.75 2.94 16.45
N GLY A 16 17.65 3.45 17.68
CA GLY A 16 18.12 2.78 18.90
C GLY A 16 17.06 2.04 19.71
N ARG A 17 15.80 1.96 19.25
CA ARG A 17 14.73 1.24 19.98
C ARG A 17 13.88 0.44 19.01
N GLY A 18 14.01 -0.88 19.04
CA GLY A 18 13.03 -1.77 18.41
C GLY A 18 13.65 -3.02 17.81
N GLU A 19 14.34 -3.83 18.61
CA GLU A 19 14.37 -5.27 18.32
C GLU A 19 13.08 -5.82 18.96
N ALA A 20 12.07 -6.08 18.13
CA ALA A 20 10.82 -6.63 18.60
C ALA A 20 11.03 -8.09 19.02
N PRO A 21 10.60 -8.51 20.22
CA PRO A 21 10.67 -9.90 20.62
C PRO A 21 9.66 -10.70 19.79
N SER A 22 10.16 -11.72 19.09
CA SER A 22 9.34 -12.75 18.45
C SER A 22 8.67 -13.61 19.52
N THR A 23 7.44 -13.26 19.91
CA THR A 23 6.56 -14.15 20.69
C THR A 23 5.42 -14.61 19.80
N SER A 24 5.50 -15.88 19.41
CA SER A 24 4.44 -16.61 18.72
C SER A 24 3.23 -16.78 19.64
N THR A 25 2.24 -15.91 19.50
CA THR A 25 0.87 -16.22 19.93
C THR A 25 0.19 -16.96 18.79
N ALA A 26 -0.14 -18.24 19.02
CA ALA A 26 -0.91 -19.05 18.09
C ALA A 26 -2.27 -18.37 17.84
N SER A 27 -2.41 -17.73 16.69
CA SER A 27 -3.60 -17.02 16.25
C SER A 27 -4.77 -18.02 16.11
N ALA A 28 -5.95 -17.71 16.64
CA ALA A 28 -7.16 -18.49 16.36
C ALA A 28 -7.49 -18.43 14.86
N GLU A 29 -7.46 -19.59 14.18
CA GLU A 29 -7.61 -19.70 12.72
C GLU A 29 -9.06 -19.90 12.27
N LYS A 30 -9.93 -20.40 13.16
CA LYS A 30 -11.34 -20.70 12.86
C LYS A 30 -12.27 -20.14 13.94
N PHE A 31 -13.50 -19.83 13.56
CA PHE A 31 -14.54 -19.39 14.50
C PHE A 31 -15.88 -20.05 14.22
N CYS A 32 -16.74 -20.14 15.24
CA CYS A 32 -18.11 -20.59 15.08
C CYS A 32 -19.02 -19.42 14.69
N PRO A 33 -19.70 -19.45 13.52
CA PRO A 33 -20.56 -18.35 13.09
C PRO A 33 -21.87 -18.24 13.90
N ASN A 34 -22.20 -19.27 14.70
CA ASN A 34 -23.44 -19.29 15.48
C ASN A 34 -23.24 -18.83 16.94
N CYS A 35 -22.14 -19.22 17.60
CA CYS A 35 -21.88 -18.84 19.01
C CYS A 35 -20.69 -17.90 19.22
N GLY A 36 -19.85 -17.66 18.20
CA GLY A 36 -18.71 -16.75 18.27
C GLY A 36 -17.46 -17.31 18.95
N LYS A 37 -17.47 -18.58 19.38
CA LYS A 37 -16.29 -19.22 19.99
C LYS A 37 -15.17 -19.46 18.97
N GLU A 38 -13.95 -19.29 19.42
CA GLU A 38 -12.72 -19.42 18.63
C GLU A 38 -12.10 -20.82 18.75
N TYR A 39 -11.47 -21.28 17.67
CA TYR A 39 -10.89 -22.62 17.56
C TYR A 39 -9.55 -22.59 16.79
N GLY A 40 -8.70 -23.58 17.08
CA GLY A 40 -7.49 -23.85 16.28
C GLY A 40 -7.79 -24.63 14.98
N ALA A 41 -6.78 -24.73 14.08
CA ALA A 41 -6.90 -25.40 12.77
C ALA A 41 -7.55 -26.78 12.78
N ASP A 42 -7.34 -27.59 13.83
CA ASP A 42 -7.78 -29.00 13.85
C ASP A 42 -9.29 -29.18 14.04
N SER A 43 -10.02 -28.12 14.42
CA SER A 43 -11.47 -28.23 14.67
C SER A 43 -12.26 -28.02 13.38
N ASN A 44 -13.27 -28.88 13.17
CA ASN A 44 -14.20 -28.79 12.02
C ASN A 44 -15.61 -28.36 12.43
N PHE A 45 -15.99 -28.62 13.69
CA PHE A 45 -17.32 -28.34 14.23
C PHE A 45 -17.22 -27.71 15.61
N CYS A 46 -18.17 -26.83 15.92
CA CYS A 46 -18.32 -26.20 17.23
C CYS A 46 -18.73 -27.26 18.28
N ASP A 47 -17.99 -27.33 19.38
CA ASP A 47 -18.24 -28.21 20.53
C ASP A 47 -19.48 -27.80 21.35
N GLU A 48 -20.01 -26.60 21.14
CA GLU A 48 -21.17 -26.08 21.87
C GLU A 48 -22.48 -26.21 21.10
N CYS A 49 -22.49 -25.90 19.79
CA CYS A 49 -23.72 -25.87 19.01
C CYS A 49 -23.71 -26.78 17.78
N GLY A 50 -22.61 -27.48 17.50
CA GLY A 50 -22.49 -28.40 16.36
C GLY A 50 -22.40 -27.72 14.99
N THR A 51 -22.42 -26.39 14.92
CA THR A 51 -22.27 -25.64 13.66
C THR A 51 -20.87 -25.86 13.09
N LYS A 52 -20.77 -25.98 11.77
CA LYS A 52 -19.49 -26.06 11.07
C LYS A 52 -18.71 -24.76 11.27
N LEU A 53 -17.43 -24.89 11.60
CA LEU A 53 -16.56 -23.72 11.82
C LEU A 53 -16.17 -23.09 10.48
N GLU A 54 -16.02 -21.77 10.48
CA GLU A 54 -15.55 -21.00 9.33
C GLU A 54 -14.13 -20.54 9.58
N GLU A 55 -13.33 -20.52 8.50
CA GLU A 55 -12.00 -19.93 8.54
C GLU A 55 -12.12 -18.43 8.74
N ARG A 56 -11.30 -17.88 9.63
CA ARG A 56 -11.10 -16.44 9.68
C ARG A 56 -10.30 -16.10 8.42
N LYS A 57 -10.98 -15.66 7.36
CA LYS A 57 -10.30 -14.91 6.29
C LYS A 57 -9.51 -13.83 7.01
N GLY A 58 -8.18 -13.85 6.90
CA GLY A 58 -7.30 -12.96 7.62
C GLY A 58 -7.74 -11.50 7.48
N ALA A 59 -7.21 -10.62 8.35
CA ALA A 59 -7.37 -9.19 8.17
C ALA A 59 -7.17 -8.83 6.68
N PRO A 60 -7.92 -7.85 6.12
CA PRO A 60 -7.87 -7.53 4.70
C PRO A 60 -6.43 -7.49 4.24
N VAL A 61 -6.10 -8.29 3.23
CA VAL A 61 -4.73 -8.40 2.72
C VAL A 61 -4.35 -7.03 2.20
N VAL A 62 -3.66 -6.26 3.01
CA VAL A 62 -3.04 -5.01 2.60
C VAL A 62 -1.89 -5.39 1.68
N GLU A 63 -1.82 -4.79 0.50
CA GLU A 63 -0.68 -5.00 -0.39
C GLU A 63 0.57 -4.45 0.32
N GLU A 64 1.42 -5.34 0.80
CA GLU A 64 2.67 -5.00 1.48
C GLU A 64 3.79 -4.85 0.44
N HIS A 65 4.28 -3.63 0.25
CA HIS A 65 5.58 -3.43 -0.41
C HIS A 65 6.69 -3.66 0.63
N GLY A 66 6.87 -4.92 1.06
CA GLY A 66 7.98 -5.43 1.88
C GLY A 66 8.10 -4.91 3.33
N ASP A 67 7.76 -3.64 3.58
CA ASP A 67 7.92 -2.94 4.86
C ASP A 67 6.92 -1.79 5.09
N ILE A 68 6.17 -1.36 4.07
CA ILE A 68 5.14 -0.31 4.18
C ILE A 68 3.79 -0.81 3.70
N ILE A 69 2.78 -0.67 4.56
CA ILE A 69 1.37 -0.84 4.21
C ILE A 69 0.89 0.40 3.44
N TYR A 70 0.23 0.24 2.30
CA TYR A 70 -0.39 1.39 1.64
C TYR A 70 -1.83 1.10 1.23
N VAL A 71 -2.71 2.08 1.44
CA VAL A 71 -4.15 1.93 1.19
C VAL A 71 -4.75 3.20 0.63
N THR A 72 -5.80 3.04 -0.16
CA THR A 72 -6.61 4.16 -0.67
C THR A 72 -7.61 4.67 0.38
N SER A 73 -7.93 3.89 1.40
CA SER A 73 -8.74 4.32 2.55
C SER A 73 -7.99 5.32 3.42
N ASN A 74 -8.72 6.07 4.24
CA ASN A 74 -8.14 7.04 5.19
C ASN A 74 -7.62 6.38 6.49
N TYR A 75 -7.68 5.05 6.58
CA TYR A 75 -7.21 4.24 7.71
C TYR A 75 -6.82 2.85 7.20
N VAL A 76 -6.02 2.13 7.98
CA VAL A 76 -5.65 0.74 7.71
C VAL A 76 -6.53 -0.17 8.57
N PRO A 77 -7.35 -1.06 8.01
CA PRO A 77 -8.18 -1.98 8.81
C PRO A 77 -7.35 -2.80 9.80
N GLY A 78 -7.86 -2.93 11.03
CA GLY A 78 -7.17 -3.66 12.12
C GLY A 78 -5.94 -2.95 12.66
N HIS A 79 -5.71 -1.69 12.27
CA HIS A 79 -4.61 -0.88 12.76
C HIS A 79 -5.07 0.54 13.10
N ARG A 80 -4.49 1.12 14.16
CA ARG A 80 -4.71 2.49 14.58
C ARG A 80 -3.50 3.34 14.25
N ALA A 81 -3.73 4.48 13.60
CA ALA A 81 -2.68 5.48 13.39
C ALA A 81 -2.29 6.14 14.73
N VAL A 82 -1.01 6.10 15.07
CA VAL A 82 -0.45 6.65 16.31
C VAL A 82 0.34 7.94 16.08
N GLU A 83 0.82 8.16 14.85
CA GLU A 83 1.54 9.37 14.46
C GLU A 83 1.28 9.68 12.98
N THR A 84 1.07 10.95 12.65
CA THR A 84 1.06 11.43 11.26
C THR A 84 2.38 12.11 10.96
N LEU A 85 3.09 11.62 9.95
CA LEU A 85 4.41 12.11 9.56
C LEU A 85 4.34 13.19 8.48
N GLY A 86 3.30 13.16 7.64
CA GLY A 86 2.99 14.23 6.70
C GLY A 86 2.70 13.74 5.28
N PHE A 87 2.67 14.68 4.35
CA PHE A 87 2.43 14.41 2.94
C PHE A 87 3.64 13.73 2.29
N VAL A 88 3.38 12.68 1.52
CA VAL A 88 4.39 11.99 0.71
C VAL A 88 3.93 11.88 -0.73
N TYR A 89 4.89 11.86 -1.65
CA TYR A 89 4.64 11.80 -3.07
C TYR A 89 5.81 11.17 -3.82
N GLY A 90 5.51 10.64 -5.01
CA GLY A 90 6.47 10.15 -5.99
C GLY A 90 5.94 10.44 -7.38
N LEU A 91 6.80 10.94 -8.27
CA LEU A 91 6.42 11.32 -9.63
C LEU A 91 7.33 10.66 -10.65
N THR A 92 6.80 10.38 -11.83
CA THR A 92 7.58 10.00 -13.01
C THR A 92 7.01 10.66 -14.26
N VAL A 93 7.88 10.92 -15.23
CA VAL A 93 7.51 11.47 -16.53
C VAL A 93 8.02 10.52 -17.60
N ARG A 94 7.13 10.06 -18.47
CA ARG A 94 7.48 9.15 -19.56
C ARG A 94 7.11 9.73 -20.91
N SER A 95 8.01 9.58 -21.87
CA SER A 95 7.72 9.82 -23.28
C SER A 95 6.84 8.68 -23.80
N ARG A 96 5.77 9.01 -24.52
CA ARG A 96 4.87 8.03 -25.16
C ARG A 96 5.52 7.34 -26.38
N GLY A 97 6.74 7.75 -26.77
CA GLY A 97 7.53 7.16 -27.86
C GLY A 97 6.93 7.40 -29.26
N LEU A 98 7.75 7.30 -30.31
CA LEU A 98 7.31 7.51 -31.71
C LEU A 98 6.51 6.31 -32.26
N GLY A 99 6.87 5.08 -31.87
CA GLY A 99 6.21 3.85 -32.33
C GLY A 99 4.79 3.65 -31.76
N GLY A 100 4.56 4.08 -30.52
CA GLY A 100 3.24 4.08 -29.90
C GLY A 100 2.27 5.03 -30.60
N GLN A 101 2.73 6.20 -31.03
CA GLN A 101 1.89 7.21 -31.69
C GLN A 101 1.39 6.76 -33.07
N ILE A 102 2.23 6.07 -33.85
CA ILE A 102 1.87 5.58 -35.20
C ILE A 102 0.87 4.41 -35.09
N GLY A 103 1.09 3.47 -34.16
CA GLY A 103 0.16 2.36 -33.91
C GLY A 103 -1.13 2.78 -33.19
N ALA A 104 -1.07 3.79 -32.33
CA ALA A 104 -2.23 4.39 -31.67
C ALA A 104 -3.11 5.13 -32.68
N GLY A 105 -2.54 5.93 -33.58
CA GLY A 105 -3.31 6.67 -34.60
C GLY A 105 -4.16 5.74 -35.49
N LEU A 106 -3.62 4.58 -35.89
CA LEU A 106 -4.36 3.58 -36.67
C LEU A 106 -5.39 2.81 -35.82
N ARG A 107 -5.06 2.45 -34.57
CA ARG A 107 -5.98 1.77 -33.65
C ARG A 107 -7.11 2.66 -33.13
N SER A 108 -6.89 3.96 -32.99
CA SER A 108 -7.92 4.94 -32.61
C SER A 108 -9.03 5.06 -33.65
N ILE A 109 -8.76 4.74 -34.92
CA ILE A 109 -9.76 4.73 -35.99
C ILE A 109 -10.66 3.48 -35.91
N VAL A 110 -10.10 2.33 -35.51
CA VAL A 110 -10.82 1.05 -35.37
C VAL A 110 -11.44 0.88 -33.97
N GLY A 111 -10.94 1.63 -32.99
CA GLY A 111 -11.25 1.47 -31.58
C GLY A 111 -10.50 0.30 -30.94
N GLY A 112 -10.25 0.39 -29.63
CA GLY A 112 -9.62 -0.68 -28.85
C GLY A 112 -8.49 -0.19 -27.94
N GLU A 113 -8.10 -1.06 -27.01
CA GLU A 113 -7.01 -0.82 -26.07
C GLU A 113 -5.65 -0.81 -26.77
N ILE A 114 -4.80 0.15 -26.42
CA ILE A 114 -3.42 0.24 -26.90
C ILE A 114 -2.53 -0.40 -25.85
N LYS A 115 -2.31 -1.72 -25.97
CA LYS A 115 -1.59 -2.53 -24.96
C LYS A 115 -0.21 -1.99 -24.60
N GLU A 116 0.50 -1.41 -25.55
CA GLU A 116 1.82 -0.82 -25.30
C GLU A 116 1.72 0.41 -24.39
N TYR A 117 0.66 1.20 -24.51
CA TYR A 117 0.38 2.31 -23.59
C TYR A 117 -0.08 1.81 -22.23
N VAL A 118 -0.89 0.75 -22.16
CA VAL A 118 -1.26 0.14 -20.87
C VAL A 118 -0.01 -0.32 -20.12
N THR A 119 0.85 -1.09 -20.76
CA THR A 119 2.11 -1.57 -20.17
C THR A 119 2.98 -0.39 -19.70
N MET A 120 3.11 0.65 -20.52
CA MET A 120 3.87 1.85 -20.16
C MET A 120 3.28 2.59 -18.96
N MET A 121 1.95 2.67 -18.86
CA MET A 121 1.26 3.33 -17.75
C MET A 121 1.35 2.51 -16.47
N GLU A 122 1.27 1.17 -16.54
CA GLU A 122 1.49 0.28 -15.40
C GLU A 122 2.91 0.46 -14.82
N HIS A 123 3.93 0.44 -15.68
CA HIS A 123 5.31 0.69 -15.27
C HIS A 123 5.48 2.09 -14.65
N SER A 124 4.83 3.10 -15.23
CA SER A 124 4.90 4.48 -14.72
C SER A 124 4.24 4.60 -13.34
N ARG A 125 3.10 3.92 -13.13
CA ARG A 125 2.43 3.88 -11.82
C ARG A 125 3.27 3.17 -10.79
N GLN A 126 3.89 2.03 -11.15
CA GLN A 126 4.76 1.29 -10.25
C GLN A 126 5.96 2.13 -9.81
N GLU A 127 6.62 2.82 -10.75
CA GLU A 127 7.73 3.71 -10.44
C GLU A 127 7.33 4.91 -9.57
N ALA A 128 6.18 5.55 -9.85
CA ALA A 128 5.67 6.64 -9.04
C ALA A 128 5.33 6.18 -7.61
N LEU A 129 4.72 4.99 -7.48
CA LEU A 129 4.42 4.37 -6.19
C LEU A 129 5.69 4.09 -5.40
N GLU A 130 6.68 3.43 -6.00
CA GLU A 130 7.97 3.13 -5.35
C GLU A 130 8.64 4.40 -4.81
N ARG A 131 8.69 5.47 -5.61
CA ARG A 131 9.25 6.77 -5.19
C ARG A 131 8.47 7.39 -4.03
N MET A 132 7.14 7.25 -4.01
CA MET A 132 6.31 7.73 -2.89
C MET A 132 6.58 6.92 -1.63
N LEU A 133 6.73 5.60 -1.76
CA LEU A 133 7.05 4.73 -0.63
C LEU A 133 8.46 5.00 -0.10
N ASP A 134 9.44 5.26 -0.97
CA ASP A 134 10.79 5.68 -0.55
C ASP A 134 10.75 7.00 0.23
N HIS A 135 9.98 7.98 -0.24
CA HIS A 135 9.76 9.22 0.51
C HIS A 135 9.09 8.94 1.87
N ALA A 136 8.15 8.01 1.96
CA ALA A 136 7.56 7.58 3.24
C ALA A 136 8.59 6.91 4.17
N ARG A 137 9.49 6.07 3.63
CA ARG A 137 10.61 5.46 4.36
C ARG A 137 11.57 6.52 4.91
N GLU A 138 11.85 7.57 4.16
CA GLU A 138 12.70 8.68 4.60
C GLU A 138 12.12 9.42 5.82
N LEU A 139 10.79 9.47 5.93
CA LEU A 139 10.09 10.00 7.10
C LEU A 139 9.98 8.99 8.25
N GLY A 140 10.32 7.73 8.02
CA GLY A 140 10.22 6.62 8.97
C GLY A 140 8.82 6.03 9.09
N ALA A 141 7.97 6.19 8.07
CA ALA A 141 6.62 5.64 8.05
C ALA A 141 6.62 4.11 7.94
N ASN A 142 5.62 3.46 8.54
CA ASN A 142 5.29 2.05 8.29
C ASN A 142 3.97 1.89 7.51
N ALA A 143 3.24 2.99 7.27
CA ALA A 143 2.09 2.99 6.40
C ALA A 143 1.87 4.32 5.66
N VAL A 144 1.18 4.24 4.51
CA VAL A 144 0.66 5.40 3.76
C VAL A 144 -0.84 5.23 3.56
N ILE A 145 -1.62 6.15 4.10
CA ILE A 145 -3.08 6.19 3.93
C ILE A 145 -3.47 7.21 2.87
N SER A 146 -4.71 7.10 2.38
CA SER A 146 -5.27 7.98 1.36
C SER A 146 -4.41 8.05 0.11
N VAL A 147 -3.81 6.93 -0.31
CA VAL A 147 -3.01 6.85 -1.53
C VAL A 147 -3.87 7.17 -2.74
N ARG A 148 -3.40 8.07 -3.58
CA ARG A 148 -4.03 8.49 -4.83
C ARG A 148 -3.00 8.52 -5.93
N PHE A 149 -3.49 8.33 -7.15
CA PHE A 149 -2.73 8.63 -8.35
C PHE A 149 -3.39 9.80 -9.07
N ASP A 150 -2.55 10.68 -9.60
CA ASP A 150 -2.92 11.67 -10.59
C ASP A 150 -2.07 11.47 -11.86
N SER A 151 -2.54 12.02 -12.97
CA SER A 151 -1.82 11.95 -14.24
C SER A 151 -2.14 13.16 -15.11
N ASP A 152 -1.11 13.83 -15.60
CA ASP A 152 -1.29 15.00 -16.48
C ASP A 152 -0.41 14.92 -17.74
N SER A 153 -0.89 15.48 -18.84
CA SER A 153 -0.14 15.54 -20.09
C SER A 153 0.71 16.80 -20.10
N ILE A 154 2.03 16.63 -19.97
CA ILE A 154 2.97 17.74 -20.11
C ILE A 154 3.03 18.23 -21.57
N SER A 155 2.90 17.29 -22.52
CA SER A 155 2.80 17.57 -23.96
C SER A 155 2.13 16.40 -24.67
N ASP A 156 1.94 16.51 -25.99
CA ASP A 156 1.42 15.41 -26.81
C ASP A 156 2.26 14.14 -26.68
N ILE A 157 3.56 14.29 -26.45
CA ILE A 157 4.51 13.17 -26.41
C ILE A 157 4.96 12.77 -25.00
N MET A 158 4.53 13.48 -23.95
CA MET A 158 4.94 13.21 -22.56
C MET A 158 3.76 13.23 -21.58
N GLN A 159 3.77 12.28 -20.64
CA GLN A 159 2.81 12.17 -19.56
C GLN A 159 3.56 12.17 -18.22
N GLU A 160 3.00 12.86 -17.24
CA GLU A 160 3.32 12.72 -15.82
C GLU A 160 2.37 11.72 -15.15
N ILE A 161 2.93 10.91 -14.25
CA ILE A 161 2.19 10.14 -13.25
C ILE A 161 2.69 10.53 -11.86
N LEU A 162 1.76 10.95 -11.00
CA LEU A 162 2.00 11.31 -9.62
C LEU A 162 1.29 10.29 -8.71
N ALA A 163 2.01 9.72 -7.75
CA ALA A 163 1.43 9.01 -6.62
C ALA A 163 1.59 9.90 -5.37
N TYR A 164 0.56 10.03 -4.54
CA TYR A 164 0.64 10.79 -3.30
C TYR A 164 -0.27 10.23 -2.20
N GLY A 165 0.04 10.56 -0.95
CA GLY A 165 -0.72 10.13 0.21
C GLY A 165 -0.24 10.77 1.51
N THR A 166 -0.67 10.21 2.64
CA THR A 166 -0.24 10.65 3.98
C THR A 166 0.54 9.54 4.66
N ALA A 167 1.80 9.80 4.97
CA ALA A 167 2.65 8.92 5.75
C ALA A 167 2.24 8.93 7.23
N VAL A 168 2.08 7.74 7.80
CA VAL A 168 1.67 7.53 9.19
C VAL A 168 2.48 6.40 9.84
N ILE A 169 2.49 6.39 11.17
CA ILE A 169 2.82 5.21 11.95
C ILE A 169 1.52 4.56 12.40
N VAL A 170 1.37 3.26 12.16
CA VAL A 170 0.24 2.45 12.62
C VAL A 170 0.68 1.33 13.55
N GLU A 171 -0.19 0.97 14.49
CA GLU A 171 -0.06 -0.17 15.40
C GLU A 171 -1.34 -1.04 15.30
N PRO A 172 -1.28 -2.36 15.51
CA PRO A 172 -2.48 -3.20 15.56
C PRO A 172 -3.52 -2.68 16.57
N GLU A 173 -4.80 -2.79 16.24
CA GLU A 173 -5.90 -2.53 17.18
C GLU A 173 -6.02 -3.70 18.17
N GLU A 174 -6.10 -3.39 19.48
CA GLU A 174 -6.37 -4.36 20.56
C GLU A 174 -7.83 -4.84 20.58
#